data_AF-A0A2U2RVN4-F1
#
_entry.id   AF-A0A2U2RVN4-F1
#
_cell.length_a   1.000
_cell.length_b   1.000
_cell.length_c   1.000
_cell.angle_alpha   90.00
_cell.angle_beta   90.00
_cell.angle_gamma   90.00
#
_symmetry.space_group_name_H-M   'P 1'
#
loop_
_entity.id
_entity.type
_entity.pdbx_description
1 polymer ?
#
loop_
_entity_poly.entity_id
_entity_poly.type
_entity_poly.pdbx_seq_one_letter_code
_entity_poly.pdbx_strand_id
1 'polypeptide(L)' 'DRTIDVHIRKLREKIGDEFFKTIKGIGYKFVKSEK' A
#
# COMPACT_ATOMS: atom_id res chain seq x y z
N ASP A 1 15.43 10.14 3.23
CA ASP A 1 14.08 10.68 3.09
C ASP A 1 13.24 9.73 2.26
N ARG A 2 12.13 9.21 2.79
CA ARG A 2 11.38 8.10 2.16
C ARG A 2 9.91 8.45 2.08
N THR A 3 9.53 9.10 0.98
CA THR A 3 8.14 9.40 0.62
C THR A 3 7.33 8.10 0.58
N ILE A 4 6.35 7.96 1.48
CA ILE A 4 5.57 6.73 1.68
C ILE A 4 4.94 6.25 0.37
N ASP A 5 4.47 7.17 -0.46
CA ASP A 5 3.89 6.91 -1.77
C ASP A 5 4.83 6.13 -2.72
N VAL A 6 6.13 6.49 -2.75
CA VAL A 6 7.13 5.82 -3.58
C VAL A 6 7.30 4.36 -3.14
N HIS A 7 7.23 4.11 -1.83
CA HIS A 7 7.35 2.77 -1.29
C HIS A 7 6.08 1.94 -1.55
N ILE A 8 4.90 2.52 -1.37
CA ILE A 8 3.63 1.84 -1.66
C ILE A 8 3.54 1.48 -3.15
N ARG A 9 3.95 2.35 -4.07
CA ARG A 9 4.02 2.04 -5.52
C ARG A 9 4.93 0.84 -5.81
N LYS A 10 6.16 0.87 -5.30
CA LYS A 10 7.13 -0.23 -5.48
C LYS A 10 6.67 -1.55 -4.88
N LEU A 11 5.91 -1.51 -3.78
CA LEU A 11 5.32 -2.71 -3.19
C LEU A 11 4.20 -3.24 -4.06
N ARG A 12 3.28 -2.39 -4.54
CA ARG A 12 2.19 -2.78 -5.45
C ARG A 12 2.70 -3.38 -6.76
N GLU A 13 3.79 -2.85 -7.32
CA GLU A 13 4.45 -3.44 -8.51
C GLU A 13 4.98 -4.86 -8.26
N LYS A 14 5.29 -5.23 -7.02
CA LYS A 14 5.84 -6.56 -6.68
C LYS A 14 4.80 -7.57 -6.25
N ILE A 15 3.82 -7.15 -5.44
CA ILE A 15 2.84 -8.06 -4.83
C ILE A 15 1.41 -7.83 -5.28
N GLY A 16 1.12 -6.71 -5.95
CA GLY A 16 -0.23 -6.34 -6.42
C GLY A 16 -0.89 -5.24 -5.60
N ASP A 17 -1.91 -4.61 -6.20
CA ASP A 17 -2.63 -3.45 -5.63
C ASP A 17 -3.56 -3.80 -4.46
N GLU A 18 -3.94 -5.07 -4.33
CA GLU A 18 -4.97 -5.53 -3.40
C GLU A 18 -4.53 -5.50 -1.92
N PHE A 19 -3.22 -5.35 -1.68
CA PHE A 19 -2.63 -5.40 -0.35
C PHE A 19 -2.64 -4.07 0.41
N PHE A 20 -2.86 -2.94 -0.26
CA PHE A 20 -2.76 -1.63 0.39
C PHE A 20 -4.00 -0.78 0.11
N LYS A 21 -4.74 -0.46 1.17
CA LYS A 21 -5.92 0.40 1.12
C LYS A 21 -5.58 1.80 1.61
N THR A 22 -5.95 2.82 0.84
CA THR A 22 -5.78 4.22 1.23
C THR A 22 -6.92 4.64 2.15
N ILE A 23 -6.58 5.23 3.30
CA ILE A 23 -7.51 5.84 4.25
C ILE A 23 -7.25 7.35 4.25
N LYS A 24 -8.18 8.12 3.68
CA LYS A 24 -8.08 9.58 3.60
C LYS A 24 -7.95 10.19 5.00
N GLY A 25 -6.97 11.07 5.18
CA GLY A 25 -6.71 11.76 6.45
C GLY A 25 -5.91 10.95 7.47
N ILE A 26 -5.53 9.69 7.17
CA ILE A 26 -4.76 8.83 8.10
C ILE A 26 -3.52 8.25 7.42
N GLY A 27 -3.65 7.68 6.21
CA GLY A 27 -2.54 7.07 5.49
C GLY A 27 -2.91 5.77 4.80
N TYR A 28 -1.98 4.80 4.76
CA TYR A 28 -2.15 3.52 4.09
C TYR A 28 -2.30 2.38 5.10
N LYS A 29 -3.25 1.48 4.85
CA LYS A 29 -3.48 0.27 5.65
C LYS A 29 -3.16 -0.97 4.80
N PHE A 30 -2.34 -1.85 5.35
CA PHE A 30 -2.09 -3.16 4.76
C PHE A 30 -3.29 -4.09 5.05
N VAL A 31 -3.81 -4.73 4.00
CA VAL A 31 -4.90 -5.71 4.07
C VAL A 31 -4.41 -7.00 3.43
N LYS A 32 -4.52 -8.11 4.17
CA LYS A 32 -4.20 -9.42 3.64
C LYS A 32 -5.38 -9.87 2.80
N SER A 33 -5.18 -10.15 1.51
CA SER A 33 -6.17 -10.83 0.69
C SER A 33 -6.31 -12.24 1.27
N GLU A 34 -7.38 -12.46 2.03
CA GLU A 34 -7.71 -13.79 2.54
C GLU A 34 -8.18 -14.62 1.34
N LYS A 35 -7.33 -15.56 0.92
CA LYS A 35 -7.74 -16.72 0.14
C LYS A 35 -8.15 -17.83 1.09
#